data_AF-A0A6M3KE97-F1
#
_entry.id   AF-A0A6M3KE97-F1
#
_cell.length_a   1.000
_cell.length_b   1.000
_cell.length_c   1.000
_cell.angle_alpha   90.00
_cell.angle_beta   90.00
_cell.angle_gamma   90.00
#
_symmetry.space_group_name_H-M   'P 1'
#
loop_
_entity.id
_entity.type
_entity.pdbx_description
1 polymer ?
#
loop_
_entity_poly.entity_id
_entity_poly.type
_entity_poly.pdbx_seq_one_letter_code
_entity_poly.pdbx_strand_id
1 'polypeptide(L)'
;MKTQKQITKEIKALKTVRPNVRPRNMFGDDNLAALNAQIKVLEENLNRDRIHDAYDHVDSSEHILESALDARQWINDEEDEDCEGLACEWPLKE
;
A
#
# COMPACT_ATOMS: atom_id res chain seq x y z
N MET A 1 16.74 -1.63 -3.13
CA MET A 1 15.87 -2.74 -2.69
C MET A 1 15.92 -2.93 -1.17
N LYS A 2 14.76 -2.98 -0.51
CA LYS A 2 14.59 -3.11 0.93
C LYS A 2 14.91 -4.53 1.41
N THR A 3 15.40 -4.63 2.65
CA THR A 3 15.66 -5.90 3.33
C THR A 3 14.38 -6.49 3.95
N GLN A 4 14.36 -7.80 4.21
CA GLN A 4 13.24 -8.45 4.90
C GLN A 4 12.92 -7.81 6.27
N LYS A 5 13.95 -7.32 6.99
CA LYS A 5 13.78 -6.61 8.26
C LYS A 5 13.05 -5.28 8.07
N GLN A 6 13.37 -4.54 7.01
CA GLN A 6 12.69 -3.29 6.66
C GLN A 6 11.23 -3.56 6.23
N ILE A 7 11.02 -4.54 5.35
CA ILE A 7 9.67 -4.95 4.92
C ILE A 7 8.80 -5.35 6.11
N THR A 8 9.35 -6.13 7.05
CA THR A 8 8.64 -6.55 8.27
C THR A 8 8.31 -5.37 9.19
N LYS A 9 9.23 -4.40 9.31
CA LYS A 9 8.99 -3.16 10.08
C LYS A 9 7.85 -2.37 9.44
N GLU A 10 7.82 -2.28 8.12
CA GLU A 10 6.82 -1.52 7.37
C GLU A 10 5.43 -2.16 7.45
N ILE A 11 5.32 -3.47 7.23
CA ILE A 11 4.06 -4.21 7.43
C ILE A 11 3.50 -3.96 8.84
N LYS A 12 4.37 -3.94 9.87
CA LYS A 12 3.95 -3.65 11.24
C LYS A 12 3.45 -2.20 11.38
N ALA A 13 4.11 -1.23 10.75
CA ALA A 13 3.67 0.16 10.75
C ALA A 13 2.30 0.31 10.07
N LEU A 14 2.13 -0.25 8.87
CA LEU A 14 0.86 -0.25 8.12
C LEU A 14 -0.27 -0.90 8.94
N LYS A 15 -0.04 -2.06 9.55
CA LYS A 15 -1.01 -2.72 10.42
C LYS A 15 -1.35 -1.90 11.68
N THR A 16 -0.41 -1.10 12.18
CA THR A 16 -0.61 -0.24 13.36
C THR A 16 -1.48 0.97 13.01
N VAL A 17 -1.29 1.58 11.83
CA VAL A 17 -2.09 2.74 11.41
C VAL A 17 -3.46 2.34 10.89
N ARG A 18 -3.60 1.14 10.29
CA ARG A 18 -4.83 0.63 9.68
C ARG A 18 -6.14 0.89 10.45
N PRO A 19 -6.24 0.68 11.79
CA PRO A 19 -7.48 0.94 12.53
C PRO A 19 -7.90 2.43 12.50
N ASN A 20 -6.90 3.31 12.39
CA ASN A 20 -7.06 4.76 12.40
C ASN A 20 -7.22 5.32 10.98
N VAL A 21 -6.99 4.56 9.91
CA VAL A 21 -7.20 5.02 8.53
C VAL A 21 -8.68 5.28 8.26
N ARG A 22 -8.99 6.42 7.63
CA ARG A 22 -10.35 6.75 7.17
C ARG A 22 -10.77 5.74 6.10
N PRO A 23 -11.91 5.03 6.26
CA PRO A 23 -12.26 3.94 5.36
C PRO A 23 -12.41 4.31 3.89
N ARG A 24 -12.97 5.50 3.62
CA ARG A 24 -13.15 6.03 2.27
C ARG A 24 -12.81 7.51 2.22
N ASN A 25 -12.37 7.98 1.05
CA ASN A 25 -12.18 9.40 0.79
C ASN A 25 -13.43 10.05 0.17
N MET A 26 -13.38 11.35 -0.13
CA MET A 26 -14.51 12.09 -0.70
C MET A 26 -14.85 11.73 -2.15
N PHE A 27 -13.92 11.08 -2.86
CA PHE A 27 -14.09 10.62 -4.25
C PHE A 27 -14.69 9.21 -4.32
N GLY A 28 -14.78 8.52 -3.19
CA GLY A 28 -15.36 7.18 -3.07
C GLY A 28 -14.34 6.06 -3.00
N ASP A 29 -13.04 6.35 -3.02
CA ASP A 29 -11.98 5.35 -2.98
C ASP A 29 -11.96 4.63 -1.64
N ASP A 30 -11.66 3.32 -1.69
CA ASP A 30 -11.56 2.47 -0.51
C ASP A 30 -10.12 2.41 -0.01
N ASN A 31 -9.76 3.38 0.85
CA ASN A 31 -8.44 3.48 1.46
C ASN A 31 -8.07 2.21 2.24
N LEU A 32 -9.05 1.53 2.86
CA LEU A 32 -8.75 0.30 3.60
C LEU A 32 -8.43 -0.85 2.65
N ALA A 33 -9.12 -0.95 1.52
CA ALA A 33 -8.79 -1.94 0.49
C ALA A 33 -7.41 -1.65 -0.10
N ALA A 34 -7.09 -0.39 -0.41
CA ALA A 34 -5.80 0.03 -0.92
C ALA A 34 -4.64 -0.26 0.06
N LEU A 35 -4.81 0.07 1.34
CA LEU A 35 -3.85 -0.27 2.39
C LEU A 35 -3.66 -1.79 2.53
N ASN A 36 -4.76 -2.56 2.47
CA ASN A 36 -4.65 -4.02 2.53
C ASN A 36 -3.91 -4.58 1.31
N ALA A 37 -4.06 -3.97 0.13
CA ALA A 37 -3.33 -4.36 -1.06
C ALA A 37 -1.83 -4.08 -0.92
N GLN A 38 -1.42 -2.92 -0.38
CA GLN A 38 -0.03 -2.63 -0.01
C GLN A 38 0.54 -3.71 0.91
N ILE A 39 -0.15 -4.00 2.03
CA ILE A 39 0.28 -5.02 2.97
C ILE A 39 0.45 -6.38 2.28
N LYS A 40 -0.50 -6.77 1.43
CA LYS A 40 -0.44 -8.05 0.71
C LYS A 40 0.77 -8.13 -0.22
N VAL A 41 1.08 -7.06 -0.95
CA VAL A 41 2.28 -7.00 -1.80
C VAL A 41 3.54 -7.19 -0.98
N LEU A 42 3.65 -6.53 0.19
CA LEU A 42 4.79 -6.67 1.08
C LEU A 42 4.88 -8.07 1.72
N GLU A 43 3.75 -8.68 2.08
CA GLU A 43 3.69 -10.01 2.71
C GLU A 43 4.00 -11.15 1.74
N GLU A 44 3.46 -11.09 0.52
CA GLU A 44 3.59 -12.13 -0.48
C GLU A 44 4.70 -11.85 -1.51
N ASN A 45 5.35 -10.68 -1.42
CA ASN A 45 6.34 -10.18 -2.38
C ASN A 45 5.82 -10.27 -3.83
N LEU A 46 4.59 -9.80 -4.06
CA LEU A 46 3.94 -9.87 -5.37
C LEU A 46 4.74 -9.07 -6.40
N ASN A 47 4.92 -9.62 -7.59
CA ASN A 47 5.51 -8.91 -8.71
C ASN A 47 4.44 -8.07 -9.45
N ARG A 48 4.88 -7.21 -10.38
CA ARG A 48 4.00 -6.30 -11.12
C ARG A 48 2.88 -7.04 -11.86
N ASP A 49 3.21 -8.14 -12.55
CA ASP A 49 2.20 -8.93 -13.29
C ASP A 49 1.12 -9.48 -12.35
N ARG A 50 1.52 -10.02 -11.19
CA ARG A 50 0.57 -10.51 -10.18
C ARG A 50 -0.27 -9.41 -9.54
N ILE A 51 0.28 -8.20 -9.45
CA ILE A 51 -0.42 -7.02 -8.95
C ILE A 51 -1.51 -6.61 -9.95
N HIS A 52 -1.17 -6.49 -11.24
CA HIS A 52 -2.17 -6.21 -12.29
C HIS A 52 -3.21 -7.34 -12.37
N ASP A 53 -2.80 -8.61 -12.36
CA ASP A 53 -3.70 -9.77 -12.31
C ASP A 53 -4.63 -9.78 -11.09
N ALA A 54 -4.30 -9.08 -10.00
CA ALA A 54 -5.15 -9.03 -8.82
C ALA A 54 -6.06 -7.80 -8.79
N TYR A 55 -5.62 -6.67 -9.36
CA TYR A 55 -6.24 -5.37 -9.11
C TYR A 55 -6.51 -4.52 -10.36
N ASP A 56 -6.32 -5.01 -11.59
CA ASP A 56 -6.53 -4.24 -12.83
C ASP A 56 -7.87 -4.55 -13.51
N HIS A 57 -8.91 -4.87 -12.72
CA HIS A 57 -10.16 -5.47 -13.24
C HIS A 57 -11.42 -4.63 -13.02
N VAL A 58 -11.34 -3.47 -12.37
CA VAL A 58 -12.52 -2.66 -12.02
C VAL A 58 -12.19 -1.17 -11.90
N ASP A 59 -13.07 -0.28 -12.36
CA ASP A 59 -12.86 1.19 -12.27
C ASP A 59 -12.62 1.70 -10.82
N SER A 60 -13.16 1.02 -9.81
CA SER A 60 -12.93 1.33 -8.38
C SER A 60 -11.61 0.78 -7.84
N SER A 61 -10.80 0.14 -8.69
CA SER A 61 -9.53 -0.48 -8.32
C SER A 61 -8.29 0.31 -8.71
N GLU A 62 -8.41 1.47 -9.38
CA GLU A 62 -7.25 2.29 -9.72
C GLU A 62 -6.46 2.68 -8.46
N HIS A 63 -7.12 3.25 -7.44
CA HIS A 63 -6.46 3.58 -6.17
C HIS A 63 -5.85 2.34 -5.47
N ILE A 64 -6.51 1.18 -5.55
CA ILE A 64 -6.03 -0.07 -4.95
C ILE A 64 -4.79 -0.59 -5.69
N LEU A 65 -4.83 -0.54 -7.03
CA LEU A 65 -3.75 -0.96 -7.91
C LEU A 65 -2.53 -0.06 -7.75
N GLU A 66 -2.72 1.26 -7.76
CA GLU A 66 -1.67 2.25 -7.52
C GLU A 66 -0.98 1.99 -6.19
N SER A 67 -1.74 1.92 -5.08
CA SER A 67 -1.15 1.62 -3.78
C SER A 67 -0.40 0.28 -3.75
N ALA A 68 -0.91 -0.76 -4.44
CA ALA A 68 -0.20 -2.04 -4.55
C ALA A 68 1.13 -1.91 -5.34
N LEU A 69 1.14 -1.10 -6.40
CA LEU A 69 2.34 -0.81 -7.19
C LEU A 69 3.36 0.03 -6.41
N ASP A 70 2.91 0.97 -5.58
CA ASP A 70 3.77 1.76 -4.69
C ASP A 70 4.50 0.83 -3.73
N ALA A 71 3.81 -0.10 -3.06
CA ALA A 71 4.49 -1.11 -2.24
C ALA A 71 5.58 -1.90 -3.00
N ARG A 72 5.39 -2.16 -4.30
CA ARG A 72 6.41 -2.82 -5.13
C ARG A 72 7.59 -1.90 -5.45
N GLN A 73 7.33 -0.62 -5.73
CA GLN A 73 8.35 0.42 -5.95
C GLN A 73 9.15 0.68 -4.68
N TRP A 74 8.48 0.83 -3.53
CA TRP A 74 9.11 0.93 -2.22
C TRP A 74 10.06 -0.25 -1.97
N ILE A 75 9.63 -1.50 -2.24
CA ILE A 75 10.52 -2.68 -2.12
C ILE A 75 11.79 -2.49 -2.96
N ASN A 76 11.69 -1.93 -4.15
CA ASN A 76 12.85 -1.74 -5.03
C ASN A 76 13.72 -0.53 -4.65
N ASP A 77 13.25 0.34 -3.75
CA ASP A 77 13.87 1.64 -3.42
C ASP A 77 13.80 2.62 -4.60
N GLU A 78 12.67 2.57 -5.33
CA GLU A 78 12.38 3.40 -6.52
C GLU A 78 11.49 4.61 -6.19
N GLU A 79 11.14 4.81 -4.93
CA GLU A 79 10.34 5.95 -4.46
C GLU A 79 11.20 7.12 -4.02
N ASP A 80 10.85 8.31 -4.50
CA ASP A 80 11.30 9.61 -4.01
C ASP A 80 10.29 10.13 -2.97
N GLU A 81 10.36 9.66 -1.71
CA GLU A 81 9.40 10.07 -0.67
C GLU A 81 9.98 11.07 0.36
N ASP A 82 9.17 12.08 0.70
CA ASP A 82 9.39 13.07 1.77
C ASP A 82 9.23 12.48 3.19
N CYS A 83 8.91 11.19 3.32
CA CYS A 83 8.74 10.47 4.59
C CYS A 83 9.46 9.11 4.59
N GLU A 84 9.68 8.51 5.76
CA GLU A 84 10.46 7.26 5.87
C GLU A 84 9.73 5.97 5.38
N GLY A 85 8.49 6.06 4.89
CA GLY A 85 7.78 4.93 4.23
C GLY A 85 6.24 5.01 4.20
N LEU A 86 5.66 4.07 3.45
CA LEU A 86 4.23 3.93 3.08
C LEU A 86 3.21 4.19 4.20
N ALA A 87 3.51 3.83 5.45
CA ALA A 87 2.58 4.03 6.56
C ALA A 87 2.27 5.51 6.86
N CYS A 88 3.13 6.44 6.43
CA CYS A 88 2.99 7.87 6.69
C CYS A 88 1.91 8.54 5.82
N GLU A 89 1.56 7.92 4.68
CA GLU A 89 0.75 8.54 3.64
C GLU A 89 -0.76 8.45 3.92
N TRP A 90 -1.15 7.60 4.85
CA TRP A 90 -2.55 7.25 5.06
C TRP A 90 -3.35 8.34 5.80
N PRO A 91 -4.51 8.78 5.27
CA PRO A 91 -5.36 9.74 5.95
C PRO A 91 -5.98 9.12 7.21
N LEU A 92 -5.62 9.65 8.38
CA LEU A 92 -6.12 9.18 9.67
C LEU A 92 -7.47 9.84 10.03
N LYS A 93 -8.29 9.10 10.78
CA LYS A 93 -9.49 9.62 11.46
C LYS A 93 -9.04 10.69 12.46
N GLU A 94 -9.84 11.74 12.57
CA GLU A 94 -9.70 12.78 13.61
C GLU A 94 -9.99 12.23 15.00
#